data_AF-A0A357CS49-F1
#
_entry.id   AF-A0A357CS49-F1
#
_cell.length_a   1.000
_cell.length_b   1.000
_cell.length_c   1.000
_cell.angle_alpha   90.00
_cell.angle_beta   90.00
_cell.angle_gamma   90.00
#
_symmetry.space_group_name_H-M   'P 1'
#
loop_
_entity.id
_entity.type
_entity.pdbx_description
1 polymer ?
#
loop_
_entity_poly.entity_id
_entity_poly.type
_entity_poly.pdbx_seq_one_letter_code
_entity_poly.pdbx_strand_id
1 'polypeptide(L)' 'IESIKSTVRAGHGYSFLPYFTIKKDLFTKELKEIELNGVDLATSFSMVWKKEMGSTEVEQNFINFIKTEGVKAFC' A
#
# COMPACT_ATOMS: atom_id res chain seq x y z
N ILE A 1 1.99 -5.25 -6.72
CA ILE A 1 0.73 -5.54 -6.00
C ILE A 1 -0.36 -6.00 -6.98
N GLU A 2 -0.61 -5.27 -8.07
CA GLU A 2 -1.68 -5.66 -9.02
C GLU A 2 -1.53 -7.07 -9.59
N SER A 3 -0.32 -7.52 -9.95
CA SER A 3 -0.09 -8.89 -10.41
C SER A 3 -0.48 -9.95 -9.37
N ILE A 4 -0.23 -9.66 -8.08
CA ILE A 4 -0.62 -10.55 -6.98
C ILE A 4 -2.15 -10.58 -6.86
N LYS A 5 -2.80 -9.40 -6.91
CA LYS A 5 -4.27 -9.32 -6.90
C LYS A 5 -4.91 -10.05 -8.07
N SER A 6 -4.35 -9.96 -9.29
CA SER A 6 -4.89 -10.70 -10.44
C SER A 6 -4.81 -12.21 -10.26
N THR A 7 -3.73 -12.72 -9.67
CA THR A 7 -3.56 -14.16 -9.39
C THR A 7 -4.58 -14.65 -8.36
N VAL A 8 -4.83 -13.88 -7.30
CA VAL A 8 -5.84 -14.22 -6.28
C VAL A 8 -7.26 -14.18 -6.88
N ARG A 9 -7.59 -13.16 -7.67
CA ARG A 9 -8.90 -13.09 -8.37
C ARG A 9 -9.11 -14.23 -9.36
N ALA A 10 -8.04 -14.74 -9.98
CA ALA A 10 -8.07 -15.90 -10.86
C ALA A 10 -8.20 -17.25 -10.12
N GLY A 11 -8.24 -17.24 -8.77
CA GLY A 11 -8.36 -18.44 -7.95
C GLY A 11 -7.05 -19.22 -7.79
N HIS A 12 -5.90 -18.63 -8.12
CA HIS A 12 -4.60 -19.27 -8.03
C HIS A 12 -3.94 -19.08 -6.64
N GLY A 13 -4.69 -19.35 -5.58
CA GLY A 13 -4.21 -19.31 -4.20
C GLY A 13 -4.60 -18.07 -3.40
N TYR A 14 -3.86 -17.81 -2.31
CA TYR A 14 -4.11 -16.76 -1.33
C TYR A 14 -2.89 -15.86 -1.17
N SER A 15 -3.11 -14.63 -0.69
CA SER A 15 -2.02 -13.68 -0.40
C SER A 15 -2.35 -12.81 0.80
N PHE A 16 -1.32 -12.44 1.54
CA PHE A 16 -1.38 -11.32 2.48
C PHE A 16 -1.34 -10.01 1.69
N LEU A 17 -2.35 -9.17 1.86
CA LEU A 17 -2.46 -7.89 1.18
C LEU A 17 -2.84 -6.81 2.19
N PRO A 18 -2.21 -5.62 2.15
CA PRO A 18 -2.63 -4.52 2.99
C PRO A 18 -4.08 -4.15 2.68
N TYR A 19 -4.90 -3.98 3.72
CA TYR A 19 -6.34 -3.73 3.60
C TYR A 19 -6.68 -2.60 2.61
N PHE A 20 -5.93 -1.48 2.65
CA PHE A 20 -6.18 -0.34 1.76
C PHE A 20 -6.03 -0.68 0.26
N THR A 21 -5.27 -1.72 -0.09
CA THR A 21 -5.06 -2.14 -1.49
C THR A 21 -6.21 -2.96 -2.07
N ILE A 22 -7.07 -3.52 -1.20
CA ILE A 22 -8.20 -4.41 -1.53
C ILE A 22 -9.54 -3.92 -1.01
N LYS A 23 -9.61 -2.73 -0.39
CA LYS A 23 -10.85 -2.19 0.20
C LYS A 23 -12.02 -2.20 -0.77
N LYS A 24 -11.79 -1.81 -2.03
CA LYS A 24 -12.81 -1.86 -3.09
C LYS A 24 -13.23 -3.29 -3.40
N ASP A 25 -12.28 -4.20 -3.51
CA ASP A 25 -12.51 -5.61 -3.86
C ASP A 25 -13.31 -6.36 -2.79
N LEU A 26 -13.08 -6.03 -1.51
CA LEU A 26 -13.88 -6.51 -0.39
C LEU A 26 -15.30 -5.91 -0.42
N PHE A 27 -15.42 -4.61 -0.70
CA PHE A 27 -16.71 -3.93 -0.81
C PHE A 27 -17.58 -4.49 -1.94
N THR A 28 -16.98 -4.74 -3.11
CA THR A 28 -17.66 -5.35 -4.26
C THR A 28 -17.82 -6.87 -4.14
N LYS A 29 -17.26 -7.48 -3.09
CA LYS A 29 -17.23 -8.93 -2.86
C LYS A 29 -16.52 -9.74 -3.95
N GLU A 30 -15.64 -9.10 -4.72
CA GLU A 30 -14.74 -9.78 -5.66
C GLU A 30 -13.68 -10.60 -4.93
N LEU A 31 -13.27 -10.15 -3.74
CA LEU A 31 -12.39 -10.87 -2.83
C LEU A 31 -13.06 -11.03 -1.46
N LYS A 32 -12.68 -12.07 -0.74
CA LYS A 32 -13.13 -12.34 0.62
C LYS A 32 -11.93 -12.41 1.55
N GLU A 33 -12.03 -11.76 2.70
CA GLU A 33 -11.04 -11.81 3.76
C GLU A 33 -11.10 -13.14 4.52
N ILE A 34 -9.93 -13.62 4.95
CA ILE A 34 -9.77 -14.76 5.85
C ILE A 34 -9.20 -14.21 7.15
N GLU A 35 -9.97 -14.28 8.23
CA GLU A 35 -9.54 -13.81 9.55
C GLU A 35 -8.49 -14.78 10.13
N LEU A 36 -7.34 -14.23 10.52
CA LEU A 36 -6.24 -14.98 11.12
C LEU A 36 -6.04 -14.52 12.55
N ASN A 37 -6.25 -15.42 13.51
CA ASN A 37 -6.07 -15.14 14.92
C ASN A 37 -4.60 -15.20 15.33
N GLY A 38 -4.16 -14.25 16.15
CA GLY A 38 -2.80 -14.26 16.73
C GLY A 38 -1.70 -13.78 15.79
N VAL A 39 -2.04 -13.11 14.69
CA VAL A 39 -1.08 -12.57 13.71
C VAL A 39 -1.15 -11.04 13.74
N ASP A 40 -0.06 -10.39 14.16
CA ASP A 40 0.12 -8.94 14.06
C ASP A 40 1.22 -8.64 13.04
N LEU A 41 0.82 -8.13 11.87
CA LEU A 41 1.73 -7.82 10.76
C LEU A 41 2.02 -6.32 10.74
N ALA A 42 3.05 -5.90 11.48
CA ALA A 42 3.59 -4.55 11.37
C ALA A 42 4.33 -4.37 10.05
N THR A 43 3.92 -3.38 9.24
CA THR A 43 4.58 -3.06 7.95
C THR A 43 5.19 -1.67 8.00
N SER A 44 6.49 -1.55 7.73
CA SER A 44 7.17 -0.27 7.56
C SER A 44 7.07 0.23 6.13
N PHE A 45 6.72 1.50 5.94
CA PHE A 45 6.73 2.16 4.63
C PHE A 45 7.97 3.04 4.50
N SER A 46 8.55 3.10 3.30
CA SER A 46 9.70 3.94 3.00
C SER A 46 9.47 4.67 1.69
N MET A 47 9.77 5.97 1.69
CA MET A 47 9.83 6.76 0.46
C MET A 47 11.22 6.64 -0.14
N VAL A 48 11.30 6.37 -1.45
CA VAL A 48 12.56 6.20 -2.19
C VAL A 48 12.57 7.08 -3.44
N TRP A 49 13.76 7.57 -3.82
CA TRP A 49 13.96 8.42 -5.00
C TRP A 49 15.33 8.17 -5.64
N LYS A 50 15.53 8.67 -6.87
CA LYS A 50 16.81 8.56 -7.60
C LYS A 50 17.85 9.48 -6.96
N LYS A 51 19.01 8.92 -6.60
CA LYS A 51 20.07 9.61 -5.85
C LYS A 51 20.72 10.80 -6.60
N GLU A 52 20.75 10.76 -7.94
CA GLU A 52 21.65 11.61 -8.75
C GLU A 52 21.00 12.85 -9.37
N MET A 53 19.74 13.13 -9.07
CA MET A 53 19.13 14.42 -9.42
C MET A 53 19.14 15.26 -8.16
N GLY A 54 19.79 16.43 -8.20
CA GLY A 54 19.67 17.40 -7.10
C GLY A 54 18.19 17.66 -6.84
N SER A 55 17.76 17.59 -5.58
CA SER A 55 16.37 17.81 -5.22
C SER A 55 16.02 19.25 -5.58
N THR A 56 15.14 19.41 -6.55
CA THR A 56 14.50 20.68 -6.85
C THR A 56 13.71 21.14 -5.62
N GLU A 57 13.46 22.45 -5.53
CA GLU A 57 12.62 23.02 -4.47
C GLU A 57 11.23 22.37 -4.46
N VAL A 58 10.69 22.05 -5.63
CA VAL A 58 9.40 21.35 -5.79
C VAL A 58 9.45 19.95 -5.18
N GLU A 59 10.50 19.18 -5.45
CA GLU A 59 10.67 17.84 -4.85
C GLU A 59 10.82 17.93 -3.33
N GLN A 60 11.54 18.92 -2.82
CA GLN A 60 11.71 19.09 -1.38
C GLN A 60 10.40 19.50 -0.70
N ASN A 61 9.63 20.40 -1.31
CA ASN A 61 8.31 20.80 -0.84
C ASN A 61 7.34 19.60 -0.82
N PHE A 62 7.39 18.76 -1.85
CA PHE A 62 6.60 17.53 -1.89
C PHE A 62 7.01 16.53 -0.80
N ILE A 63 8.32 16.30 -0.61
CA ILE A 63 8.83 15.43 0.46
C ILE A 63 8.36 15.95 1.83
N ASN A 64 8.44 17.26 2.06
CA ASN A 64 7.99 17.87 3.31
C ASN A 64 6.48 17.70 3.50
N PHE A 65 5.68 17.96 2.48
CA PHE A 65 4.24 17.73 2.51
C PHE A 65 3.90 16.28 2.89
N ILE A 66 4.56 15.30 2.28
CA ILE A 66 4.29 13.89 2.59
C ILE A 66 4.68 13.55 4.05
N LYS A 67 5.80 14.08 4.54
CA LYS A 67 6.28 13.87 5.92
C LYS A 67 5.37 14.50 6.98
N THR A 68 4.70 15.61 6.69
CA THR A 68 3.89 16.35 7.69
C THR A 68 2.41 16.04 7.60
N GLU A 69 1.84 16.17 6.40
CA GLU A 69 0.39 16.05 6.17
C GLU A 69 0.03 14.73 5.49
N GLY A 70 0.86 14.25 4.56
CA GLY A 70 0.59 13.03 3.80
C GLY A 70 0.36 11.82 4.71
N VAL A 71 1.19 11.65 5.75
CA VAL A 71 1.04 10.53 6.71
C VAL A 71 -0.37 10.43 7.29
N LYS A 72 -1.05 11.56 7.55
CA LYS A 72 -2.42 11.58 8.08
C LYS A 72 -3.47 11.31 7.02
N ALA A 73 -3.18 11.60 5.76
CA ALA A 73 -4.11 11.45 4.64
C ALA A 73 -4.09 10.06 4.00
N PHE A 74 -3.00 9.30 4.18
CA PHE A 74 -2.87 7.94 3.64
C PHE A 74 -3.41 6.82 4.56
N CYS A 75 -3.82 7.17 5.79
CA CYS A 75 -4.44 6.26 6.76
C CYS A 75 -5.95 6.49 6.87
#